data_AF-A0A3N5T5F9-F1
#
_entry.id   AF-A0A3N5T5F9-F1
#
_cell.length_a   1.000
_cell.length_b   1.000
_cell.length_c   1.000
_cell.angle_alpha   90.00
_cell.angle_beta   90.00
_cell.angle_gamma   90.00
#
_symmetry.space_group_name_H-M   'P 1'
#
loop_
_entity.id
_entity.type
_entity.pdbx_description
1 polymer ?
#
loop_
_entity_poly.entity_id
_entity_poly.type
_entity_poly.pdbx_seq_one_letter_code
_entity_poly.pdbx_strand_id
1 'polypeptide(L)'
;MKIVKSLLAVVIILLALPLYAGEKLLTIIHTNDLHSHLMGFSPELDYTPDKTGDDATLGGWARVATVIKREKAARTNPSLVLDAGDFTMGSLFHLLAREEAIELSLMKRMG
;
A
#
# COMPACT_ATOMS: atom_id res chain seq x y z
N MET A 1 -43.55 16.56 32.07
CA MET A 1 -42.21 15.95 32.26
C MET A 1 -41.74 15.03 31.12
N LYS A 2 -42.55 14.11 30.60
CA LYS A 2 -42.12 13.19 29.51
C LYS A 2 -41.69 13.93 28.23
N ILE A 3 -42.48 14.90 27.77
CA ILE A 3 -42.20 15.69 26.56
C ILE A 3 -40.89 16.47 26.68
N VAL A 4 -40.64 17.10 27.84
CA VAL A 4 -39.39 17.85 28.10
C VAL A 4 -38.16 16.93 28.10
N LYS A 5 -38.28 15.72 28.67
CA LYS A 5 -37.21 14.71 28.66
C LYS A 5 -36.93 14.20 27.24
N SER A 6 -37.98 13.97 26.45
CA SER A 6 -37.85 13.57 25.04
C SER A 6 -37.21 14.67 24.19
N LEU A 7 -37.59 15.93 24.39
CA LEU A 7 -37.00 17.07 23.67
C LEU A 7 -35.52 17.25 24.02
N LEU A 8 -35.16 17.10 25.30
CA LEU A 8 -33.78 17.15 25.76
C LEU A 8 -32.93 16.04 25.13
N ALA A 9 -33.46 14.81 25.03
CA ALA A 9 -32.77 13.71 24.38
C ALA A 9 -32.51 13.98 22.88
N VAL A 10 -33.49 14.55 22.17
CA VAL A 10 -33.34 14.93 20.76
C VAL A 10 -32.27 16.02 20.59
N VAL A 11 -32.26 17.02 21.46
CA VAL A 11 -31.23 18.09 21.44
C VAL A 11 -29.84 17.52 21.69
N ILE A 12 -29.68 16.60 22.66
CA ILE A 12 -28.40 15.94 22.94
C ILE A 12 -27.91 15.14 21.73
N ILE A 13 -28.80 14.41 21.05
CA ILE A 13 -28.46 13.63 19.85
C ILE A 13 -28.02 14.57 18.72
N LEU A 14 -28.76 15.66 18.48
CA LEU A 14 -28.43 16.67 17.46
C LEU A 14 -27.08 17.34 17.72
N LEU A 15 -26.76 17.63 18.98
CA LEU A 15 -25.47 18.22 19.39
C LEU A 15 -24.30 17.23 19.30
N ALA A 16 -24.56 15.91 19.26
CA ALA A 16 -23.54 14.87 19.13
C ALA A 16 -23.19 14.50 17.67
N LEU A 17 -24.02 14.90 16.68
CA LEU A 17 -23.75 14.65 15.25
C LEU A 17 -22.41 15.22 14.74
N PRO A 18 -21.97 16.44 15.14
CA PRO A 18 -20.70 17.00 14.68
C PRO A 18 -19.48 16.22 15.19
N LEU A 19 -19.61 15.48 16.30
CA LEU A 19 -18.54 14.62 16.82
C LEU A 19 -18.20 13.47 15.86
N TYR A 20 -19.15 13.06 15.01
CA TYR A 20 -18.94 12.02 13.99
C TYR A 20 -18.48 12.58 12.64
N ALA A 21 -18.47 13.91 12.48
CA ALA A 21 -18.10 14.62 11.26
C ALA A 21 -16.59 14.98 11.23
N GLY A 22 -15.75 14.14 11.84
CA GLY A 22 -14.29 14.30 11.80
C GLY A 22 -13.72 13.97 10.42
N GLU A 23 -12.52 14.49 10.14
CA GLU A 23 -11.76 14.17 8.94
C GLU A 23 -11.49 12.66 8.88
N LYS A 24 -11.83 12.03 7.75
CA LYS A 24 -11.53 10.62 7.48
C LYS A 24 -10.48 10.55 6.40
N LEU A 25 -9.23 10.34 6.82
CA LEU A 25 -8.13 10.14 5.89
C LEU A 25 -8.02 8.65 5.51
N LEU A 26 -7.75 8.40 4.24
CA LEU A 26 -7.40 7.09 3.70
C LEU A 26 -6.13 7.25 2.87
N THR A 27 -5.14 6.39 3.10
CA THR A 27 -3.95 6.33 2.27
C THR A 27 -4.12 5.22 1.25
N ILE A 28 -4.06 5.56 -0.03
CA ILE A 28 -4.03 4.59 -1.12
C ILE A 28 -2.58 4.50 -1.60
N ILE A 29 -2.01 3.30 -1.51
CA ILE A 29 -0.72 2.97 -2.09
C ILE A 29 -1.02 2.09 -3.28
N HIS A 30 -0.59 2.48 -4.47
CA HIS A 30 -0.93 1.75 -5.69
C HIS A 30 0.31 1.39 -6.51
N THR A 31 0.25 0.24 -7.16
CA THR A 31 1.13 -0.19 -8.25
C THR A 31 0.32 -0.43 -9.51
N ASN A 32 0.98 -0.43 -10.66
CA ASN A 32 0.43 -0.75 -11.97
C ASN A 32 1.56 -1.20 -12.89
N ASP A 33 1.24 -2.00 -13.91
CA ASP A 33 2.16 -2.33 -15.02
C ASP A 33 3.52 -2.87 -14.53
N LEU A 34 3.51 -3.70 -13.49
CA LEU A 34 4.74 -4.23 -12.91
C LEU A 34 5.48 -5.16 -13.88
N HIS A 35 4.78 -5.77 -14.84
CA HIS A 35 5.35 -6.50 -15.98
C HIS A 35 6.45 -7.52 -15.60
N SER A 36 6.26 -8.23 -14.49
CA SER A 36 7.26 -9.16 -13.92
C SER A 36 8.66 -8.56 -13.71
N HIS A 37 8.81 -7.24 -13.55
CA HIS A 37 10.08 -6.58 -13.21
C HIS A 37 10.42 -6.79 -11.72
N LEU A 38 10.65 -8.05 -11.35
CA LEU A 38 10.97 -8.46 -9.98
C LEU A 38 12.31 -7.87 -9.53
N MET A 39 13.25 -7.79 -10.48
CA MET A 39 14.59 -7.25 -10.34
C MET A 39 14.64 -5.73 -10.57
N GLY A 40 15.79 -5.14 -10.26
CA GLY A 40 15.99 -3.70 -10.42
C GLY A 40 16.15 -3.29 -11.89
N PHE A 41 15.92 -2.01 -12.16
CA PHE A 41 16.27 -1.36 -13.42
C PHE A 41 17.72 -0.86 -13.39
N SER A 42 18.30 -0.76 -14.58
CA SER A 42 19.68 -0.33 -14.77
C SER A 42 19.97 1.04 -14.12
N PRO A 43 21.12 1.20 -13.44
CA PRO A 43 22.12 0.17 -13.19
C PRO A 43 21.64 -0.78 -12.09
N GLU A 44 21.58 -2.07 -12.40
CA GLU A 44 21.35 -3.08 -11.37
C GLU A 44 22.68 -3.42 -10.72
N LEU A 45 22.78 -3.14 -9.42
CA LEU A 45 24.02 -3.29 -8.66
C LEU A 45 23.90 -4.43 -7.65
N ASP A 46 25.00 -5.14 -7.50
CA ASP A 46 25.16 -6.12 -6.42
C ASP A 46 25.23 -5.42 -5.06
N TYR A 47 24.80 -6.14 -4.03
CA TYR A 47 24.83 -5.63 -2.66
C TYR A 47 26.27 -5.40 -2.17
N THR A 48 26.56 -4.16 -1.76
CA THR A 48 27.85 -3.71 -1.22
C THR A 48 27.74 -3.45 0.29
N PRO A 49 27.96 -4.45 1.18
CA PRO A 49 27.70 -4.31 2.62
C PRO A 49 28.52 -3.22 3.31
N ASP A 50 29.72 -2.92 2.79
CA ASP A 50 30.66 -1.96 3.38
C ASP A 50 30.48 -0.52 2.85
N LYS A 51 29.49 -0.29 1.97
CA LYS A 51 29.22 1.02 1.38
C LYS A 51 27.74 1.36 1.46
N THR A 52 27.46 2.63 1.68
CA THR A 52 26.09 3.14 1.78
C THR A 52 25.90 4.28 0.80
N GLY A 53 24.75 4.32 0.12
CA GLY A 53 24.41 5.37 -0.84
C GLY A 53 25.06 5.21 -2.22
N ASP A 54 25.63 4.03 -2.50
CA ASP A 54 26.16 3.64 -3.81
C ASP A 54 25.18 2.80 -4.64
N ASP A 55 23.98 2.52 -4.13
CA ASP A 55 22.90 1.86 -4.87
C ASP A 55 22.10 2.87 -5.71
N ALA A 56 22.36 2.90 -7.02
CA ALA A 56 21.59 3.66 -8.00
C ALA A 56 20.47 2.83 -8.67
N THR A 57 20.23 1.59 -8.22
CA THR A 57 19.23 0.70 -8.78
C THR A 57 17.82 1.19 -8.48
N LEU A 58 16.97 1.25 -9.50
CA LEU A 58 15.57 1.68 -9.37
C LEU A 58 14.62 0.49 -9.46
N GLY A 59 13.43 0.63 -8.89
CA GLY A 59 12.39 -0.41 -8.96
C GLY A 59 12.81 -1.74 -8.33
N GLY A 60 12.25 -2.84 -8.85
CA GLY A 60 12.33 -4.15 -8.22
C GLY A 60 11.36 -4.31 -7.05
N TRP A 61 10.74 -5.47 -6.97
CA TRP A 61 9.59 -5.68 -6.07
C TRP A 61 9.99 -5.65 -4.60
N ALA A 62 11.23 -6.02 -4.26
CA ALA A 62 11.75 -5.92 -2.90
C ALA A 62 11.87 -4.46 -2.40
N ARG A 63 12.30 -3.54 -3.28
CA ARG A 63 12.35 -2.10 -2.98
C ARG A 63 10.94 -1.52 -2.87
N VAL A 64 10.03 -1.91 -3.78
CA VAL A 64 8.62 -1.51 -3.70
C VAL A 64 7.98 -1.99 -2.39
N ALA A 65 8.20 -3.24 -1.98
CA ALA A 65 7.73 -3.77 -0.69
C ALA A 65 8.23 -2.93 0.50
N THR A 66 9.49 -2.50 0.44
CA THR A 66 10.10 -1.66 1.48
C THR A 66 9.43 -0.30 1.54
N VAL A 67 9.15 0.31 0.38
CA VAL A 67 8.39 1.57 0.30
C VAL A 67 6.98 1.38 0.85
N ILE A 68 6.24 0.35 0.42
CA ILE A 68 4.89 0.05 0.96
C ILE A 68 4.93 -0.05 2.49
N LYS A 69 5.86 -0.83 3.04
CA LYS A 69 6.00 -1.00 4.49
C LYS A 69 6.32 0.33 5.19
N ARG A 70 7.21 1.14 4.62
CA ARG A 70 7.59 2.45 5.18
C ARG A 70 6.40 3.42 5.17
N GLU A 71 5.70 3.51 4.05
CA GLU A 71 4.54 4.41 3.92
C GLU A 71 3.40 3.97 4.85
N LYS A 72 3.13 2.66 4.98
CA LYS A 72 2.15 2.15 5.96
C LYS A 72 2.54 2.51 7.40
N ALA A 73 3.83 2.42 7.75
CA ALA A 73 4.32 2.76 9.09
C ALA A 73 4.33 4.27 9.39
N ALA A 74 4.48 5.11 8.36
CA ALA A 74 4.52 6.57 8.50
C ALA A 74 3.13 7.22 8.65
N ARG A 75 2.04 6.48 8.45
CA ARG A 75 0.66 6.99 8.48
C ARG A 75 -0.09 6.44 9.68
N THR A 76 -0.92 7.28 10.29
CA THR A 76 -1.79 6.91 11.41
C THR A 76 -3.20 6.53 10.96
N ASN A 77 -3.56 6.92 9.74
CA ASN A 77 -4.84 6.62 9.12
C ASN A 77 -4.83 5.25 8.40
N PRO A 78 -5.99 4.66 8.11
CA PRO A 78 -6.07 3.41 7.35
C PRO A 78 -5.36 3.52 6.01
N SER A 79 -4.67 2.45 5.63
CA SER A 79 -3.96 2.32 4.36
C SER A 79 -4.53 1.17 3.53
N LEU A 80 -4.73 1.38 2.23
CA LEU A 80 -5.13 0.36 1.27
C LEU A 80 -4.02 0.24 0.20
N VAL A 81 -3.51 -0.98 0.01
CA VAL A 81 -2.54 -1.29 -1.04
C VAL A 81 -3.29 -1.95 -2.19
N LEU A 82 -3.11 -1.43 -3.41
CA LEU A 82 -3.80 -1.89 -4.61
C LEU A 82 -2.80 -2.08 -5.75
N ASP A 83 -3.09 -3.03 -6.62
CA ASP A 83 -2.44 -3.14 -7.92
C ASP A 83 -3.49 -2.97 -9.02
N ALA A 84 -3.17 -2.18 -10.05
CA ALA A 84 -4.10 -1.84 -11.13
C ALA A 84 -4.06 -2.81 -12.33
N GLY A 85 -3.31 -3.91 -12.24
CA GLY A 85 -3.17 -4.89 -13.32
C GLY A 85 -1.84 -4.80 -14.04
N ASP A 86 -1.68 -5.65 -15.06
CA ASP A 86 -0.46 -5.83 -15.85
C ASP A 86 0.79 -6.11 -15.01
N PHE A 87 0.60 -6.92 -13.96
CA PHE A 87 1.70 -7.37 -13.10
C PHE A 87 2.58 -8.47 -13.74
N THR A 88 2.14 -9.06 -14.85
CA THR A 88 2.81 -10.17 -15.57
C THR A 88 3.33 -9.75 -16.94
N MET A 89 4.02 -10.64 -17.66
CA MET A 89 4.41 -10.46 -19.08
C MET A 89 5.32 -9.24 -19.31
N GLY A 90 6.59 -9.35 -18.92
CA GLY A 90 7.61 -8.35 -19.28
C GLY A 90 9.06 -8.70 -18.98
N SER A 91 9.31 -9.77 -18.22
CA SER A 91 10.65 -10.32 -17.99
C SER A 91 10.63 -11.86 -18.06
N LEU A 92 11.80 -12.48 -17.97
CA LEU A 92 11.94 -13.94 -17.96
C LEU A 92 11.20 -14.60 -16.76
N PHE A 93 11.02 -13.87 -15.66
CA PHE A 93 10.31 -14.38 -14.48
C PHE A 93 8.87 -14.77 -14.79
N HIS A 94 8.23 -14.14 -15.78
CA HIS A 94 6.88 -14.47 -16.18
C HIS A 94 6.72 -15.94 -16.61
N LEU A 95 7.78 -16.57 -17.12
CA LEU A 95 7.71 -17.98 -17.51
C LEU A 95 7.37 -18.92 -16.34
N LEU A 96 7.67 -18.50 -15.10
CA LEU A 96 7.35 -19.24 -13.88
C LEU A 96 5.93 -18.98 -13.38
N ALA A 97 5.26 -17.94 -13.91
CA ALA A 97 3.94 -17.53 -13.45
C ALA A 97 2.88 -18.62 -13.66
N ARG A 98 3.00 -19.40 -14.73
CA ARG A 98 2.02 -20.42 -15.12
C ARG A 98 1.98 -21.59 -14.14
N GLU A 99 3.13 -22.02 -13.65
CA GLU A 99 3.25 -23.17 -12.74
C GLU A 99 3.26 -22.76 -11.27
N GLU A 100 3.96 -21.67 -10.93
CA GLU A 100 4.26 -21.30 -9.53
C GLU A 100 3.49 -20.07 -9.05
N ALA A 101 2.87 -19.31 -9.96
CA ALA A 101 2.21 -18.03 -9.65
C ALA A 101 3.08 -17.12 -8.75
N ILE A 102 4.37 -17.04 -9.08
CA ILE A 102 5.38 -16.36 -8.25
C ILE A 102 5.03 -14.88 -8.04
N GLU A 103 4.52 -14.20 -9.07
CA GLU A 103 4.10 -12.81 -8.98
C GLU A 103 2.97 -12.62 -7.97
N LEU A 104 1.90 -13.42 -8.03
CA LEU A 104 0.80 -13.31 -7.06
C LEU A 104 1.29 -13.58 -5.62
N SER A 105 2.17 -14.56 -5.45
CA SER A 105 2.79 -14.88 -4.16
C SER A 105 3.64 -13.74 -3.62
N LEU A 106 4.39 -13.05 -4.49
CA LEU A 106 5.21 -11.91 -4.11
C LEU A 106 4.37 -10.66 -3.85
N MET A 107 3.36 -10.35 -4.67
CA MET A 107 2.41 -9.25 -4.44
C MET A 107 1.77 -9.37 -3.05
N LYS A 108 1.32 -10.58 -2.68
CA LYS A 108 0.79 -10.85 -1.33
C LYS A 108 1.81 -10.56 -0.21
N ARG A 109 3.10 -10.80 -0.45
CA ARG A 109 4.17 -10.55 0.52
C ARG A 109 4.56 -9.06 0.57
N MET A 110 4.38 -8.32 -0.51
CA MET A 110 4.70 -6.89 -0.59
C MET A 110 3.79 -6.04 0.30
N GLY A 111 2.53 -6.45 0.49
CA GLY A 111 1.62 -5.92 1.53
C GLY A 111 0.31 -5.40 0.99
#